data_AF-A0A2E8CQI6-F1
#
_entry.id   AF-A0A2E8CQI6-F1
#
_cell.length_a   1.000
_cell.length_b   1.000
_cell.length_c   1.000
_cell.angle_alpha   90.00
_cell.angle_beta   90.00
_cell.angle_gamma   90.00
#
_symmetry.space_group_name_H-M   'P 1'
#
loop_
_entity.id
_entity.type
_entity.pdbx_description
1 polymer ?
#
loop_
_entity_poly.entity_id
_entity_poly.type
_entity_poly.pdbx_seq_one_letter_code
_entity_poly.pdbx_strand_id
1 'polypeptide(L)'
;MRGLTTLIAILTLVAVLANSGFAQDKESLGTLSGRPLSYSSLARLPYRHLIKIAQSDSRSEVDAETYRLKIESSNSLVSSRDIELYLDVKGAPVILVVDNDGFVEVPLNKKLMELNPDLVANQPKGTLNIFVDLEIPKVDPPKIKDGEVDYRELFRPLLVIQKEMRKVDPIFGLAGQQQFVLEVDTEGTSLKIIRELGARTFRPNKDGKIYMILESYLFEENPTVTIPDDAKIQVLPKTPEEIEEIRSH
;
A
#
# COMPACT_ATOMS: atom_id res chain seq x y z
N MET A 1 -34.13 -10.50 6.30
CA MET A 1 -32.79 -10.89 6.81
C MET A 1 -32.06 -11.65 5.72
N ARG A 2 -31.29 -10.94 4.88
CA ARG A 2 -30.45 -11.54 3.83
C ARG A 2 -29.16 -10.73 3.73
N GLY A 3 -28.04 -11.45 3.75
CA GLY A 3 -26.76 -11.07 3.14
C GLY A 3 -25.94 -9.96 3.78
N LEU A 4 -25.41 -10.17 5.00
CA LEU A 4 -24.22 -9.43 5.42
C LEU A 4 -23.02 -9.99 4.64
N THR A 5 -22.75 -9.45 3.46
CA THR A 5 -21.53 -9.77 2.70
C THR A 5 -20.34 -9.14 3.41
N THR A 6 -19.53 -9.98 4.04
CA THR A 6 -18.22 -9.59 4.57
C THR A 6 -17.37 -9.00 3.44
N LEU A 7 -16.77 -7.83 3.65
CA LEU A 7 -15.80 -7.26 2.73
C LEU A 7 -14.53 -8.11 2.81
N ILE A 8 -14.27 -8.94 1.79
CA ILE A 8 -13.03 -9.73 1.70
C ILE A 8 -12.11 -9.01 0.72
N ALA A 9 -11.15 -8.26 1.27
CA ALA A 9 -10.02 -7.79 0.48
C ALA A 9 -8.93 -8.86 0.54
N ILE A 10 -8.73 -9.62 -0.54
CA ILE A 10 -7.53 -10.45 -0.72
C ILE A 10 -6.51 -9.58 -1.43
N LEU A 11 -5.50 -9.10 -0.72
CA LEU A 11 -4.42 -8.31 -1.28
C LEU A 11 -3.11 -9.11 -1.22
N THR A 12 -2.68 -9.62 -2.36
CA THR A 12 -1.27 -10.01 -2.55
C THR A 12 -0.54 -8.76 -3.02
N LEU A 13 0.16 -8.08 -2.11
CA LEU A 13 0.81 -6.82 -2.45
C LEU A 13 2.27 -7.02 -2.85
N VAL A 14 2.63 -6.34 -3.92
CA VAL A 14 4.00 -6.12 -4.37
C VAL A 14 4.44 -4.76 -3.84
N ALA A 15 5.33 -4.71 -2.85
CA ALA A 15 6.00 -3.47 -2.50
C ALA A 15 7.02 -3.13 -3.59
N VAL A 16 6.66 -2.22 -4.51
CA VAL A 16 7.60 -1.67 -5.51
C VAL A 16 8.46 -0.60 -4.82
N LEU A 17 9.78 -0.80 -4.77
CA LEU A 17 10.72 0.16 -4.20
C LEU A 17 10.87 1.42 -5.08
N ALA A 18 9.84 2.27 -5.08
CA ALA A 18 9.84 3.58 -5.73
C ALA A 18 10.08 4.67 -4.68
N ASN A 19 11.35 4.96 -4.33
CA ASN A 19 11.66 6.21 -3.65
C ASN A 19 11.48 7.37 -4.66
N SER A 20 10.39 8.14 -4.53
CA SER A 20 10.17 9.40 -5.24
C SER A 20 11.24 10.41 -4.85
N GLY A 21 11.97 10.92 -5.84
CA GLY A 21 12.96 11.96 -5.64
C GLY A 21 12.30 13.28 -5.28
N PHE A 22 12.47 13.73 -4.04
CA PHE A 22 12.48 15.15 -3.73
C PHE A 22 13.93 15.61 -3.83
N ALA A 23 14.15 16.65 -4.64
CA ALA A 23 15.44 17.29 -4.81
C ALA A 23 15.92 17.85 -3.46
N GLN A 24 17.05 17.33 -2.99
CA GLN A 24 17.89 17.96 -1.97
C GLN A 24 19.36 17.67 -2.30
N ASP A 25 20.20 18.63 -1.92
CA ASP A 25 21.52 18.93 -2.47
C ASP A 25 22.50 17.77 -2.69
N LYS A 26 23.37 17.97 -3.69
CA LYS A 26 24.55 17.13 -4.01
C LYS A 26 25.54 17.13 -2.83
N GLU A 27 25.28 16.35 -1.81
CA GLU A 27 26.32 15.73 -0.99
C GLU A 27 26.36 14.23 -1.30
N SER A 28 27.52 13.74 -1.72
CA SER A 28 27.75 12.31 -1.97
C SER A 28 27.73 11.55 -0.64
N LEU A 29 26.54 11.13 -0.20
CA LEU A 29 26.29 10.37 1.03
C LEU A 29 26.85 8.95 0.96
N GLY A 30 28.16 8.78 1.14
CA GLY A 30 28.86 7.49 1.08
C GLY A 30 28.08 6.35 1.76
N THR A 31 28.10 5.17 1.14
CA THR A 31 27.63 3.94 1.80
C THR A 31 28.40 3.69 3.10
N LEU A 32 27.82 2.98 4.07
CA LEU A 32 28.54 2.62 5.30
C LEU A 32 29.82 1.82 4.98
N SER A 33 29.82 1.05 3.88
CA SER A 33 30.99 0.32 3.37
C SER A 33 32.01 1.17 2.61
N GLY A 34 31.74 2.45 2.32
CA GLY A 34 32.61 3.31 1.52
C GLY A 34 32.62 2.98 0.02
N ARG A 35 31.74 2.07 -0.43
CA ARG A 35 31.50 1.81 -1.86
C ARG A 35 30.88 3.05 -2.53
N PRO A 36 31.36 3.43 -3.73
CA PRO A 36 30.84 4.58 -4.44
C PRO A 36 29.35 4.39 -4.74
N LEU A 37 28.56 5.43 -4.46
CA LEU A 37 27.15 5.46 -4.79
C LEU A 37 27.03 5.71 -6.30
N SER A 38 26.88 4.65 -7.10
CA SER A 38 26.07 4.83 -8.31
C SER A 38 24.62 4.94 -7.83
N TYR A 39 24.24 6.13 -7.35
CA TYR A 39 23.01 6.42 -6.59
C TYR A 39 21.70 6.09 -7.33
N SER A 40 21.72 5.68 -8.60
CA SER A 40 20.51 5.61 -9.43
C SER A 40 20.09 4.24 -9.92
N SER A 41 20.98 3.24 -9.98
CA SER A 41 20.64 2.01 -10.70
C SER A 41 20.05 0.91 -9.83
N LEU A 42 20.54 0.66 -8.62
CA LEU A 42 20.16 -0.53 -7.84
C LEU A 42 18.99 -0.29 -6.87
N ALA A 43 18.21 -1.34 -6.63
CA ALA A 43 17.15 -1.38 -5.62
C ALA A 43 17.75 -1.38 -4.21
N ARG A 44 17.25 -0.46 -3.38
CA ARG A 44 17.72 -0.26 -2.00
C ARG A 44 16.54 0.00 -1.07
N LEU A 45 16.64 -0.48 0.16
CA LEU A 45 15.64 -0.28 1.21
C LEU A 45 16.34 -0.19 2.58
N PRO A 46 16.11 0.85 3.40
CA PRO A 46 16.66 0.90 4.74
C PRO A 46 16.22 -0.30 5.58
N TYR A 47 17.14 -0.90 6.33
CA TYR A 47 16.88 -2.12 7.10
C TYR A 47 15.74 -1.96 8.12
N ARG A 48 15.59 -0.79 8.77
CA ARG A 48 14.42 -0.52 9.62
C ARG A 48 13.10 -0.60 8.86
N HIS A 49 13.07 -0.19 7.59
CA HIS A 49 11.87 -0.30 6.76
C HIS A 49 11.61 -1.74 6.35
N LEU A 50 12.66 -2.50 5.99
CA LEU A 50 12.56 -3.93 5.74
C LEU A 50 11.95 -4.68 6.93
N ILE A 51 12.43 -4.40 8.16
CA ILE A 51 11.89 -5.00 9.38
C ILE A 51 10.44 -4.60 9.63
N LYS A 52 10.06 -3.33 9.41
CA LYS A 52 8.65 -2.90 9.53
C LYS A 52 7.74 -3.62 8.54
N ILE A 53 8.19 -3.78 7.30
CA ILE A 53 7.46 -4.54 6.28
C ILE A 53 7.29 -5.99 6.76
N ALA A 54 8.36 -6.61 7.24
CA ALA A 54 8.34 -7.98 7.72
C ALA A 54 7.43 -8.21 8.94
N GLN A 55 7.44 -7.28 9.88
CA GLN A 55 6.56 -7.26 11.05
C GLN A 55 5.08 -7.08 10.70
N SER A 56 4.78 -6.59 9.50
CA SER A 56 3.41 -6.42 9.02
C SER A 56 2.87 -7.67 8.32
N ASP A 57 3.70 -8.67 8.01
CA ASP A 57 3.22 -9.95 7.50
C ASP A 57 2.43 -10.67 8.61
N SER A 58 1.19 -11.03 8.30
CA SER A 58 0.24 -11.73 9.18
C SER A 58 0.74 -13.07 9.69
N ARG A 59 1.72 -13.68 9.01
CA ARG A 59 2.34 -14.93 9.40
C ARG A 59 3.54 -14.72 10.33
N SER A 60 3.98 -13.48 10.53
CA SER A 60 5.11 -13.17 11.38
C SER A 60 4.78 -13.35 12.86
N GLU A 61 5.66 -14.02 13.59
CA GLU A 61 5.56 -14.11 15.05
C GLU A 61 6.01 -12.78 15.70
N VAL A 62 5.34 -12.40 16.80
CA VAL A 62 5.58 -11.12 17.49
C VAL A 62 7.00 -11.01 18.04
N ASP A 63 7.60 -12.13 18.47
CA ASP A 63 8.93 -12.21 19.08
C ASP A 63 9.94 -12.95 18.19
N ALA A 64 9.73 -12.95 16.87
CA ALA A 64 10.59 -13.66 15.93
C ALA A 64 12.04 -13.11 15.93
N GLU A 65 13.02 -14.01 16.04
CA GLU A 65 14.44 -13.64 15.86
C GLU A 65 14.79 -13.38 14.39
N THR A 66 14.01 -13.95 13.46
CA THR A 66 14.15 -13.78 12.01
C THR A 66 12.78 -13.70 11.36
N TYR A 67 12.67 -12.95 10.27
CA TYR A 67 11.46 -12.89 9.44
C TYR A 67 11.74 -13.52 8.07
N ARG A 68 10.83 -14.36 7.60
CA ARG A 68 10.92 -14.99 6.28
C ARG A 68 10.10 -14.18 5.27
N LEU A 69 10.76 -13.60 4.27
CA LEU A 69 10.13 -12.77 3.24
C LEU A 69 10.27 -13.39 1.86
N LYS A 70 9.23 -13.26 1.04
CA LYS A 70 9.28 -13.64 -0.38
C LYS A 70 9.72 -12.46 -1.22
N ILE A 71 10.67 -12.69 -2.12
CA ILE A 71 11.30 -11.69 -2.97
C ILE A 71 11.33 -12.16 -4.43
N GLU A 72 10.98 -11.27 -5.33
CA GLU A 72 11.05 -11.50 -6.78
C GLU A 72 11.48 -10.24 -7.52
N SER A 73 11.83 -10.40 -8.80
CA SER A 73 12.03 -9.28 -9.71
C SER A 73 10.77 -9.06 -10.53
N SER A 74 10.41 -7.81 -10.80
CA SER A 74 9.40 -7.50 -11.81
C SER A 74 9.89 -7.79 -13.23
N ASN A 75 11.19 -7.97 -13.43
CA ASN A 75 11.75 -8.46 -14.68
C ASN A 75 11.62 -9.99 -14.75
N SER A 76 10.74 -10.48 -15.63
CA SER A 76 10.48 -11.91 -15.82
C SER A 76 11.68 -12.72 -16.31
N LEU A 77 12.75 -12.07 -16.79
CA LEU A 77 14.01 -12.72 -17.18
C LEU A 77 14.94 -13.00 -15.99
N VAL A 78 14.63 -12.48 -14.80
CA VAL A 78 15.43 -12.68 -13.58
C VAL A 78 14.69 -13.65 -12.68
N SER A 79 15.28 -14.83 -12.44
CA SER A 79 14.73 -15.77 -11.47
C SER A 79 15.15 -15.40 -10.04
N SER A 80 14.39 -15.80 -9.03
CA SER A 80 14.70 -15.40 -7.64
C SER A 80 16.10 -15.82 -7.17
N ARG A 81 16.62 -16.94 -7.66
CA ARG A 81 18.00 -17.41 -7.38
C ARG A 81 19.10 -16.50 -7.95
N ASP A 82 18.77 -15.67 -8.93
CA ASP A 82 19.70 -14.72 -9.54
C ASP A 82 19.75 -13.40 -8.74
N ILE A 83 18.88 -13.26 -7.73
CA ILE A 83 18.80 -12.08 -6.87
C ILE A 83 19.80 -12.22 -5.73
N GLU A 84 20.77 -11.31 -5.71
CA GLU A 84 21.73 -11.19 -4.61
C GLU A 84 21.31 -10.06 -3.69
N LEU A 85 21.27 -10.33 -2.38
CA LEU A 85 20.89 -9.37 -1.34
C LEU A 85 21.99 -9.24 -0.29
N TYR A 86 22.25 -8.01 0.13
CA TYR A 86 23.13 -7.76 1.27
C TYR A 86 22.76 -6.51 2.04
N LEU A 87 23.09 -6.47 3.33
CA LEU A 87 23.05 -5.26 4.15
C LEU A 87 24.40 -4.54 4.07
N ASP A 88 24.34 -3.29 3.66
CA ASP A 88 25.50 -2.43 3.47
C ASP A 88 26.00 -1.88 4.80
N VAL A 89 26.87 -2.63 5.47
CA VAL A 89 27.51 -2.25 6.73
C VAL A 89 29.02 -2.03 6.54
N LYS A 90 29.62 -1.23 7.43
CA LYS A 90 31.05 -0.91 7.38
C LYS A 90 31.92 -2.15 7.60
N GLY A 91 32.92 -2.34 6.74
CA GLY A 91 33.92 -3.42 6.84
C GLY A 91 33.57 -4.65 5.98
N ALA A 92 32.45 -5.31 6.27
CA ALA A 92 32.01 -6.49 5.52
C ALA A 92 30.47 -6.53 5.41
N PRO A 93 29.89 -6.59 4.20
CA PRO A 93 28.44 -6.67 4.04
C PRO A 93 27.87 -7.94 4.65
N VAL A 94 26.65 -7.87 5.18
CA VAL A 94 25.91 -9.06 5.65
C VAL A 94 25.12 -9.60 4.47
N ILE A 95 25.51 -10.76 3.95
CA ILE A 95 24.82 -11.41 2.83
C ILE A 95 23.52 -12.05 3.33
N LEU A 96 22.42 -11.79 2.64
CA LEU A 96 21.14 -12.45 2.87
C LEU A 96 20.89 -13.42 1.72
N VAL A 97 20.81 -14.71 2.04
CA VAL A 97 20.70 -15.77 1.04
C VAL A 97 19.24 -15.91 0.62
N VAL A 98 18.98 -15.80 -0.69
CA VAL A 98 17.67 -16.07 -1.30
C VAL A 98 17.62 -17.55 -1.68
N ASP A 99 16.62 -18.27 -1.20
CA ASP A 99 16.42 -19.68 -1.53
C ASP A 99 15.85 -19.87 -2.97
N ASN A 100 15.75 -21.13 -3.41
CA ASN A 100 15.23 -21.45 -4.74
C ASN A 100 13.76 -21.05 -4.95
N ASP A 101 13.01 -20.95 -3.85
CA ASP A 101 11.62 -20.53 -3.84
C ASP A 101 11.51 -19.01 -3.67
N GLY A 102 12.62 -18.27 -3.67
CA GLY A 102 12.68 -16.82 -3.56
C GLY A 102 12.42 -16.28 -2.16
N PHE A 103 12.56 -17.09 -1.11
CA PHE A 103 12.49 -16.61 0.26
C PHE A 103 13.86 -16.21 0.79
N VAL A 104 13.87 -15.20 1.66
CA VAL A 104 15.03 -14.75 2.41
C VAL A 104 14.71 -14.70 3.90
N GLU A 105 15.69 -15.03 4.73
CA GLU A 105 15.60 -14.81 6.18
C GLU A 105 16.26 -13.48 6.55
N VAL A 106 15.48 -12.59 7.12
CA VAL A 106 15.93 -11.28 7.60
C VAL A 106 16.02 -11.33 9.13
N PRO A 107 17.21 -11.26 9.73
CA PRO A 107 17.34 -11.29 11.18
C PRO A 107 16.73 -10.03 11.78
N LEU A 108 16.10 -10.11 12.96
CA LEU A 108 15.75 -8.95 13.79
C LEU A 108 16.90 -8.68 14.77
N ASN A 109 17.78 -7.73 14.43
CA ASN A 109 18.99 -7.48 15.21
C ASN A 109 19.04 -6.02 15.68
N LYS A 110 19.15 -5.81 17.00
CA LYS A 110 19.20 -4.47 17.60
C LYS A 110 20.33 -3.60 17.06
N LYS A 111 21.51 -4.15 16.84
CA LYS A 111 22.67 -3.41 16.29
C LYS A 111 22.42 -2.98 14.85
N LEU A 112 21.85 -3.86 14.03
CA LEU A 112 21.46 -3.52 12.66
C LEU A 112 20.30 -2.50 12.64
N MET A 113 19.36 -2.58 13.58
CA MET A 113 18.31 -1.57 13.75
C MET A 113 18.89 -0.22 14.12
N GLU A 114 19.87 -0.16 15.02
CA GLU A 114 20.54 1.09 15.39
C GLU A 114 21.34 1.69 14.22
N LEU A 115 22.13 0.87 13.52
CA LEU A 115 22.92 1.27 12.35
C LEU A 115 22.06 1.65 11.14
N ASN A 116 20.90 0.98 10.98
CA ASN A 116 19.98 1.11 9.85
C ASN A 116 20.68 1.06 8.47
N PRO A 117 21.47 0.00 8.17
CA PRO A 117 22.10 -0.14 6.87
C PRO A 117 21.05 -0.28 5.76
N ASP A 118 21.41 0.06 4.53
CA ASP A 118 20.56 -0.26 3.38
C ASP A 118 20.65 -1.76 3.08
N LEU A 119 19.50 -2.41 2.92
CA LEU A 119 19.39 -3.58 2.05
C LEU A 119 19.67 -3.14 0.62
N VAL A 120 20.56 -3.86 -0.07
CA VAL A 120 20.89 -3.63 -1.47
C VAL A 120 20.68 -4.92 -2.25
N ALA A 121 20.00 -4.81 -3.38
CA ALA A 121 19.82 -5.91 -4.32
C ALA A 121 20.57 -5.65 -5.63
N ASN A 122 21.03 -6.71 -6.30
CA ASN A 122 21.55 -6.63 -7.67
C ASN A 122 20.46 -6.39 -8.74
N GLN A 123 19.35 -5.73 -8.37
CA GLN A 123 18.20 -5.46 -9.22
C GLN A 123 18.10 -3.96 -9.49
N PRO A 124 17.59 -3.53 -10.66
CA PRO A 124 17.32 -2.14 -10.90
C PRO A 124 16.36 -1.51 -9.86
N LYS A 125 16.49 -0.20 -9.62
CA LYS A 125 15.56 0.53 -8.75
C LYS A 125 14.13 0.37 -9.27
N GLY A 126 13.21 0.04 -8.37
CA GLY A 126 11.80 -0.18 -8.72
C GLY A 126 11.49 -1.55 -9.33
N THR A 127 12.47 -2.47 -9.43
CA THR A 127 12.20 -3.83 -9.95
C THR A 127 12.25 -4.92 -8.90
N LEU A 128 12.77 -4.65 -7.70
CA LEU A 128 12.71 -5.61 -6.59
C LEU A 128 11.33 -5.52 -5.92
N ASN A 129 10.67 -6.67 -5.85
CA ASN A 129 9.37 -6.86 -5.24
C ASN A 129 9.54 -7.64 -3.92
N ILE A 130 8.99 -7.09 -2.83
CA ILE A 130 8.89 -7.78 -1.53
C ILE A 130 7.41 -8.07 -1.28
N PHE A 131 7.09 -9.33 -1.01
CA PHE A 131 5.72 -9.78 -0.78
C PHE A 131 5.48 -10.01 0.70
N VAL A 132 4.35 -9.51 1.17
CA VAL A 132 3.87 -9.66 2.54
C VAL A 132 2.37 -9.92 2.52
N ASP A 133 1.92 -10.86 3.35
CA ASP A 133 0.50 -11.16 3.52
C ASP A 133 -0.04 -10.28 4.64
N LEU A 134 -0.84 -9.26 4.32
CA LEU A 134 -1.42 -8.39 5.35
C LEU A 134 -2.70 -8.99 5.93
N GLU A 135 -2.81 -9.03 7.26
CA GLU A 135 -4.09 -9.32 7.91
C GLU A 135 -4.95 -8.05 7.85
N ILE A 136 -5.85 -8.00 6.87
CA ILE A 136 -6.81 -6.91 6.78
C ILE A 136 -7.91 -7.19 7.83
N PRO A 137 -8.13 -6.28 8.79
CA PRO A 137 -9.16 -6.46 9.79
C PRO A 137 -10.52 -6.56 9.11
N LYS A 138 -11.36 -7.47 9.60
CA LYS A 138 -12.76 -7.52 9.17
C LYS A 138 -13.42 -6.19 9.51
N VAL A 139 -13.81 -5.45 8.48
CA VAL A 139 -14.52 -4.18 8.65
C VAL A 139 -15.99 -4.42 8.39
N ASP A 140 -16.83 -4.05 9.35
CA ASP A 140 -18.28 -3.97 9.13
C ASP A 140 -18.61 -3.01 7.98
N PRO A 141 -19.64 -3.30 7.17
CA PRO A 141 -20.08 -2.39 6.12
C PRO A 141 -20.55 -1.05 6.72
N PRO A 142 -20.54 0.04 5.93
CA PRO A 142 -21.12 1.31 6.34
C PRO A 142 -22.58 1.17 6.76
N LYS A 143 -22.96 1.88 7.82
CA LYS A 143 -24.35 1.87 8.33
C LYS A 143 -25.21 2.82 7.51
N ILE A 144 -25.80 2.31 6.44
CA ILE A 144 -26.80 3.03 5.65
C ILE A 144 -28.15 2.91 6.37
N LYS A 145 -28.85 4.03 6.53
CA LYS A 145 -30.17 4.07 7.13
C LYS A 145 -31.07 4.97 6.30
N ASP A 146 -32.21 4.43 5.87
CA ASP A 146 -33.22 5.17 5.10
C ASP A 146 -32.62 5.80 3.82
N GLY A 147 -31.68 5.12 3.18
CA GLY A 147 -30.95 5.59 2.00
C GLY A 147 -29.91 6.68 2.26
N GLU A 148 -29.53 6.90 3.51
CA GLU A 148 -28.58 7.94 3.91
C GLU A 148 -27.43 7.39 4.76
N VAL A 149 -26.25 7.97 4.59
CA VAL A 149 -25.05 7.67 5.38
C VAL A 149 -24.17 8.90 5.47
N ASP A 150 -23.50 9.11 6.61
CA ASP A 150 -22.50 10.17 6.74
C ASP A 150 -21.26 9.85 5.91
N TYR A 151 -20.67 10.87 5.28
CA TYR A 151 -19.48 10.69 4.44
C TYR A 151 -18.33 9.99 5.17
N ARG A 152 -18.10 10.30 6.46
CA ARG A 152 -17.09 9.62 7.28
C ARG A 152 -17.40 8.14 7.51
N GLU A 153 -18.67 7.78 7.73
CA GLU A 153 -19.06 6.37 7.93
C GLU A 153 -18.97 5.59 6.61
N LEU A 154 -19.34 6.22 5.49
CA LEU A 154 -19.20 5.64 4.15
C LEU A 154 -17.75 5.25 3.85
N PHE A 155 -16.79 6.11 4.22
CA PHE A 155 -15.35 5.88 3.99
C PHE A 155 -14.62 5.19 5.16
N ARG A 156 -15.30 4.85 6.26
CA ARG A 156 -14.69 4.17 7.41
C ARG A 156 -13.96 2.89 7.00
N PRO A 157 -14.51 1.99 6.15
CA PRO A 157 -13.78 0.80 5.72
C PRO A 157 -12.48 1.13 4.99
N LEU A 158 -12.52 2.11 4.08
CA LEU A 158 -11.34 2.53 3.33
C LEU A 158 -10.23 3.02 4.26
N LEU A 159 -10.56 3.84 5.26
CA LEU A 159 -9.59 4.37 6.23
C LEU A 159 -8.95 3.29 7.09
N VAL A 160 -9.74 2.29 7.52
CA VAL A 160 -9.24 1.16 8.31
C VAL A 160 -8.24 0.35 7.49
N ILE A 161 -8.58 0.02 6.24
CA ILE A 161 -7.69 -0.77 5.36
C ILE A 161 -6.46 0.06 4.98
N GLN A 162 -6.63 1.35 4.68
CA GLN A 162 -5.51 2.26 4.35
C GLN A 162 -4.50 2.39 5.49
N LYS A 163 -4.95 2.38 6.75
CA LYS A 163 -4.06 2.42 7.91
C LYS A 163 -3.15 1.19 7.96
N GLU A 164 -3.67 0.01 7.63
CA GLU A 164 -2.89 -1.23 7.55
C GLU A 164 -1.89 -1.17 6.39
N MET A 165 -2.31 -0.67 5.21
CA MET A 165 -1.41 -0.49 4.06
C MET A 165 -0.24 0.44 4.38
N ARG A 166 -0.48 1.52 5.12
CA ARG A 166 0.57 2.49 5.48
C ARG A 166 1.65 1.93 6.39
N LYS A 167 1.46 0.74 6.99
CA LYS A 167 2.52 0.05 7.74
C LYS A 167 3.62 -0.48 6.82
N VAL A 168 3.25 -0.91 5.61
CA VAL A 168 4.17 -1.48 4.62
C VAL A 168 4.58 -0.49 3.54
N ASP A 169 3.67 0.39 3.15
CA ASP A 169 3.91 1.47 2.19
C ASP A 169 3.50 2.81 2.82
N PRO A 170 4.44 3.54 3.46
CA PRO A 170 4.15 4.80 4.13
C PRO A 170 3.60 5.90 3.21
N ILE A 171 3.84 5.80 1.89
CA ILE A 171 3.38 6.78 0.90
C ILE A 171 2.05 6.38 0.25
N PHE A 172 1.48 5.23 0.62
CA PHE A 172 0.18 4.79 0.13
C PHE A 172 -0.94 5.78 0.49
N GLY A 173 -1.75 6.12 -0.51
CA GLY A 173 -2.80 7.12 -0.40
C GLY A 173 -2.31 8.57 -0.36
N LEU A 174 -1.05 8.84 -0.72
CA LEU A 174 -0.59 10.19 -1.06
C LEU A 174 -0.92 10.52 -2.52
N ALA A 175 -1.01 11.81 -2.83
CA ALA A 175 -1.28 12.27 -4.20
C ALA A 175 -0.22 11.78 -5.18
N GLY A 176 -0.64 11.26 -6.32
CA GLY A 176 0.24 10.68 -7.34
C GLY A 176 0.78 9.28 -6.99
N GLN A 177 0.30 8.67 -5.91
CA GLN A 177 0.62 7.30 -5.52
C GLN A 177 -0.61 6.40 -5.63
N GLN A 178 -0.39 5.10 -5.49
CA GLN A 178 -1.47 4.13 -5.35
C GLN A 178 -2.35 4.50 -4.16
N GLN A 179 -3.67 4.40 -4.32
CA GLN A 179 -4.61 4.63 -3.23
C GLN A 179 -5.81 3.71 -3.34
N PHE A 180 -6.57 3.61 -2.25
CA PHE A 180 -7.86 2.95 -2.30
C PHE A 180 -8.93 3.89 -2.86
N VAL A 181 -9.88 3.28 -3.56
CA VAL A 181 -11.14 3.90 -3.93
C VAL A 181 -12.29 3.10 -3.34
N LEU A 182 -13.38 3.79 -3.08
CA LEU A 182 -14.66 3.17 -2.76
C LEU A 182 -15.38 2.87 -4.07
N GLU A 183 -15.61 1.61 -4.39
CA GLU A 183 -16.55 1.21 -5.44
C GLU A 183 -17.92 1.03 -4.79
N VAL A 184 -18.93 1.68 -5.35
CA VAL A 184 -20.33 1.57 -4.95
C VAL A 184 -21.12 1.08 -6.16
N ASP A 185 -21.61 -0.15 -6.10
CA ASP A 185 -22.57 -0.67 -7.06
C ASP A 185 -23.96 -0.19 -6.66
N THR A 186 -24.55 0.68 -7.47
CA THR A 186 -25.85 1.30 -7.24
C THR A 186 -26.94 0.82 -8.20
N GLU A 187 -26.64 -0.22 -9.00
CA GLU A 187 -27.52 -0.75 -10.05
C GLU A 187 -28.07 0.35 -10.99
N GLY A 188 -27.28 1.40 -11.24
CA GLY A 188 -27.66 2.52 -12.12
C GLY A 188 -28.29 3.73 -11.42
N THR A 189 -28.44 3.70 -10.09
CA THR A 189 -28.93 4.86 -9.31
C THR A 189 -27.81 5.87 -9.04
N SER A 190 -28.08 7.17 -9.15
CA SER A 190 -27.09 8.21 -8.82
C SER A 190 -26.95 8.43 -7.32
N LEU A 191 -25.73 8.65 -6.85
CA LEU A 191 -25.43 9.03 -5.47
C LEU A 191 -25.42 10.55 -5.36
N LYS A 192 -25.89 11.10 -4.24
CA LYS A 192 -25.86 12.55 -3.98
C LYS A 192 -25.15 12.85 -2.67
N ILE A 193 -24.27 13.85 -2.68
CA ILE A 193 -23.66 14.40 -1.47
C ILE A 193 -24.30 15.76 -1.21
N ILE A 194 -24.99 15.87 -0.08
CA ILE A 194 -25.71 17.09 0.33
C ILE A 194 -24.78 17.90 1.25
N ARG A 195 -24.32 19.03 0.75
CA ARG A 195 -23.36 19.93 1.39
C ARG A 195 -24.05 21.21 1.85
N GLU A 196 -23.39 21.98 2.71
CA GLU A 196 -23.92 23.29 3.14
C GLU A 196 -24.11 24.25 1.95
N LEU A 197 -23.22 24.19 0.95
CA LEU A 197 -23.19 25.08 -0.22
C LEU A 197 -23.84 24.46 -1.48
N GLY A 198 -24.60 23.37 -1.35
CA GLY A 198 -25.33 22.74 -2.45
C GLY A 198 -25.19 21.22 -2.49
N ALA A 199 -25.57 20.59 -3.59
CA ALA A 199 -25.47 19.14 -3.75
C ALA A 199 -24.60 18.76 -4.95
N ARG A 200 -23.76 17.74 -4.78
CA ARG A 200 -23.02 17.11 -5.88
C ARG A 200 -23.66 15.75 -6.19
N THR A 201 -23.96 15.50 -7.46
CA THR A 201 -24.51 14.21 -7.91
C THR A 201 -23.45 13.43 -8.64
N PHE A 202 -23.23 12.18 -8.25
CA PHE A 202 -22.35 11.22 -8.88
C PHE A 202 -23.19 10.26 -9.70
N ARG A 203 -22.87 10.14 -10.99
CA ARG A 203 -23.59 9.25 -11.91
C ARG A 203 -22.82 7.93 -12.03
N PRO A 204 -23.52 6.79 -12.05
CA PRO A 204 -22.87 5.52 -12.30
C PRO A 204 -22.32 5.44 -13.71
N ASN A 205 -21.28 4.62 -13.87
CA ASN A 205 -20.72 4.24 -15.16
C ASN A 205 -21.67 3.27 -15.91
N LYS A 206 -21.22 2.77 -17.06
CA LYS A 206 -22.00 1.82 -17.90
C LYS A 206 -22.36 0.51 -17.19
N ASP A 207 -21.62 0.15 -16.14
CA ASP A 207 -21.82 -1.06 -15.35
C ASP A 207 -22.64 -0.82 -14.08
N GLY A 208 -23.20 0.39 -13.91
CA GLY A 208 -23.99 0.73 -12.72
C GLY A 208 -23.17 1.10 -11.48
N LYS A 209 -21.85 1.31 -11.63
CA LYS A 209 -20.91 1.54 -10.53
C LYS A 209 -20.47 3.00 -10.41
N ILE A 210 -20.27 3.44 -9.18
CA ILE A 210 -19.68 4.74 -8.85
C ILE A 210 -18.36 4.51 -8.12
N TYR A 211 -17.29 5.13 -8.59
CA TYR A 211 -16.00 5.12 -7.90
C TYR A 211 -15.81 6.46 -7.18
N MET A 212 -15.50 6.40 -5.90
CA MET A 212 -15.28 7.58 -5.07
C MET A 212 -13.91 7.55 -4.43
N ILE A 213 -13.22 8.69 -4.51
CA ILE A 213 -11.97 8.92 -3.80
C ILE A 213 -12.31 9.69 -2.53
N LEU A 214 -11.60 9.42 -1.44
CA LEU A 214 -11.74 10.18 -0.20
C LEU A 214 -11.25 11.62 -0.43
N GLU A 215 -12.15 12.59 -0.28
CA GLU A 215 -11.85 14.01 -0.42
C GLU A 215 -11.76 14.67 0.96
N SER A 216 -10.61 15.24 1.32
CA SER A 216 -10.34 15.76 2.67
C SER A 216 -11.37 16.80 3.13
N TYR A 217 -11.80 17.70 2.24
CA TYR A 217 -12.79 18.72 2.59
C TYR A 217 -14.18 18.13 2.88
N LEU A 218 -14.59 17.07 2.17
CA LEU A 218 -15.85 16.35 2.46
C LEU A 218 -15.71 15.54 3.75
N PHE A 219 -14.52 15.01 4.04
CA PHE A 219 -14.28 14.34 5.30
C PHE A 219 -14.35 15.32 6.49
N GLU A 220 -13.82 16.53 6.35
CA GLU A 220 -13.91 17.59 7.35
C GLU A 220 -15.36 18.07 7.54
N GLU A 221 -16.08 18.35 6.45
CA GLU A 221 -17.49 18.76 6.44
C GLU A 221 -18.43 17.67 6.98
N ASN A 222 -18.12 16.39 6.72
CA ASN A 222 -18.94 15.21 6.99
C ASN A 222 -20.41 15.33 6.51
N PRO A 223 -20.64 15.62 5.21
CA PRO A 223 -21.99 15.76 4.68
C PRO A 223 -22.73 14.42 4.65
N THR A 224 -24.05 14.50 4.55
CA THR A 224 -24.93 13.35 4.29
C THR A 224 -24.81 12.92 2.83
N VAL A 225 -24.70 11.61 2.64
CA VAL A 225 -24.63 10.95 1.34
C VAL A 225 -25.89 10.11 1.13
N THR A 226 -26.64 10.41 0.07
CA THR A 226 -27.78 9.60 -0.36
C THR A 226 -27.31 8.46 -1.24
N ILE A 227 -27.55 7.23 -0.80
CA ILE A 227 -27.09 5.98 -1.41
C ILE A 227 -28.21 4.92 -1.28
N PRO A 228 -28.42 4.03 -2.28
CA PRO A 228 -29.39 2.94 -2.13
C PRO A 228 -29.06 2.04 -0.93
N ASP A 229 -30.08 1.60 -0.18
CA ASP A 229 -29.91 0.73 1.01
C ASP A 229 -29.28 -0.63 0.67
N ASP A 230 -29.44 -1.09 -0.57
CA ASP A 230 -28.93 -2.34 -1.11
C ASP A 230 -27.61 -2.18 -1.89
N ALA A 231 -27.04 -0.97 -1.89
CA ALA A 231 -25.78 -0.70 -2.58
C ALA A 231 -24.66 -1.60 -2.05
N LYS A 232 -23.92 -2.22 -2.97
CA LYS A 232 -22.76 -3.05 -2.61
C LYS A 232 -21.52 -2.17 -2.63
N ILE A 233 -20.86 -2.08 -1.48
CA ILE A 233 -19.69 -1.24 -1.29
C ILE A 233 -18.45 -2.13 -1.24
N GLN A 234 -17.40 -1.73 -1.96
CA GLN A 234 -16.11 -2.40 -2.00
C GLN A 234 -14.99 -1.37 -1.89
N VAL A 235 -13.86 -1.78 -1.32
CA VAL A 235 -12.63 -0.96 -1.27
C VAL A 235 -11.62 -1.62 -2.19
N LEU A 236 -11.19 -0.89 -3.22
CA LEU A 236 -10.32 -1.42 -4.28
C LEU A 236 -9.03 -0.60 -4.37
N PRO A 237 -7.86 -1.24 -4.46
CA PRO A 237 -6.62 -0.52 -4.77
C PRO A 237 -6.64 -0.06 -6.22
N LYS A 238 -6.15 1.15 -6.49
CA LYS A 238 -6.06 1.74 -7.82
C LYS A 238 -4.71 2.39 -8.07
N THR A 239 -4.15 2.20 -9.27
CA THR A 239 -2.88 2.82 -9.68
C THR A 239 -3.04 4.33 -9.85
N PRO A 240 -1.94 5.11 -9.82
CA PRO A 240 -2.01 6.56 -10.06
C PRO A 240 -2.76 6.94 -11.35
N GLU A 241 -2.60 6.16 -12.42
CA GLU A 241 -3.27 6.40 -13.71
C GLU A 241 -4.79 6.19 -13.61
N GLU A 242 -5.22 5.09 -12.98
CA GLU A 242 -6.65 4.81 -12.78
C GLU A 242 -7.30 5.87 -11.87
N ILE A 243 -6.55 6.41 -10.91
CA ILE A 243 -7.02 7.48 -10.03
C ILE A 243 -7.29 8.77 -10.79
N GLU A 244 -6.39 9.16 -11.68
CA GLU A 244 -6.57 10.37 -12.47
C GLU A 244 -7.77 10.22 -13.43
N GLU A 245 -7.99 9.02 -13.98
CA GLU A 245 -9.20 8.71 -14.75
C GLU A 245 -10.47 8.90 -13.90
N ILE A 246 -10.50 8.36 -12.68
CA ILE A 246 -11.65 8.52 -11.76
C ILE A 246 -11.88 10.00 -11.40
N ARG A 247 -10.82 10.78 -11.18
CA ARG A 247 -10.94 12.22 -10.87
C ARG A 247 -11.47 13.05 -12.03
N SER A 248 -11.26 12.60 -13.26
CA SER A 248 -11.68 13.29 -14.47
C SER A 248 -13.18 13.15 -14.80
N HIS A 249 -13.90 12.32 -14.03
CA HIS A 249 -15.32 12.02 -14.19
C HIS A 249 -16.17 12.52 -13.01
#